data_AF-A0A1F8RUF8-F1
#
_entry.id   AF-A0A1F8RUF8-F1
#
_cell.length_a   1.000
_cell.length_b   1.000
_cell.length_c   1.000
_cell.angle_alpha   90.00
_cell.angle_beta   90.00
_cell.angle_gamma   90.00
#
_symmetry.space_group_name_H-M   'P 1'
#
loop_
_entity.id
_entity.type
_entity.pdbx_description
1 polymer ?
#
loop_
_entity_poly.entity_id
_entity_poly.type
_entity_poly.pdbx_seq_one_letter_code
_entity_poly.pdbx_strand_id
1 'polypeptide(L)'
;MNRPIGITLLALGAGLAGLLEVWRTLVFLGIAKFTFVGAEVSFKDPQWGQAIWAIILAAIWFWIAEGFWNVRAYAWSFGIFISMFTLIFGFFAVLGTSTWEAESAPMLIALIIFFYLNYPGVQKHFVEHEMALLTPEQRAAMAQVQAANAAAARAMATPAPAATPAPAAAPTPTPPAPPAPPADTGEPTGGA
;
A
#
# COMPACT_ATOMS: atom_id res chain seq x y z
N MET A 1 30.26 4.00 10.34
CA MET A 1 28.79 3.87 10.29
C MET A 1 28.18 5.26 10.29
N ASN A 2 27.95 5.86 9.11
CA ASN A 2 27.20 7.12 9.03
C ASN A 2 25.71 6.78 8.93
N ARG A 3 24.99 6.87 10.06
CA ARG A 3 23.54 6.70 10.08
C ARG A 3 22.91 8.07 9.83
N PRO A 4 22.03 8.22 8.83
CA PRO A 4 21.31 9.46 8.61
C PRO A 4 20.54 9.86 9.87
N ILE A 5 20.66 11.13 10.27
CA ILE A 5 20.05 11.62 11.52
C ILE A 5 18.54 11.36 11.59
N GLY A 6 17.85 11.44 10.45
CA GLY A 6 16.42 11.16 10.38
C GLY A 6 16.05 9.69 10.62
N ILE A 7 16.93 8.73 10.31
CA ILE A 7 16.72 7.32 10.67
C ILE A 7 16.92 7.11 12.17
N THR A 8 17.88 7.82 12.78
CA THR A 8 18.02 7.81 14.24
C THR A 8 16.77 8.36 14.92
N LEU A 9 16.21 9.47 14.41
CA LEU A 9 14.95 10.02 14.93
C LEU A 9 13.77 9.06 14.77
N LEU A 10 13.68 8.33 13.65
CA LEU A 10 12.69 7.26 13.47
C LEU A 10 12.81 6.18 14.54
N ALA A 11 14.03 5.68 14.78
CA ALA A 11 14.28 4.64 15.76
C ALA A 11 13.90 5.11 17.17
N LEU A 12 14.23 6.35 17.53
CA LEU A 12 13.84 6.94 18.81
C LEU A 12 12.33 7.15 18.90
N GLY A 13 11.68 7.60 17.83
CA GLY A 13 10.21 7.76 17.78
C GLY A 13 9.48 6.43 17.95
N ALA A 14 9.92 5.38 17.27
CA ALA A 14 9.39 4.04 17.44
C ALA A 14 9.66 3.49 18.85
N GLY A 15 10.86 3.72 19.41
CA GLY A 15 11.18 3.35 20.78
C GLY A 15 10.27 4.06 21.79
N LEU A 16 9.98 5.35 21.58
CA LEU A 16 9.06 6.13 22.39
C LEU A 16 7.62 5.60 22.28
N ALA A 17 7.17 5.24 21.07
CA ALA A 17 5.87 4.59 20.89
C ALA A 17 5.79 3.27 21.69
N GLY A 18 6.86 2.46 21.65
CA GLY A 18 6.95 1.24 22.46
C GLY A 18 6.87 1.51 23.97
N LEU A 19 7.57 2.54 24.45
CA LEU A 19 7.52 2.95 25.87
C LEU A 19 6.12 3.42 26.29
N LEU A 20 5.42 4.16 25.43
CA LEU A 20 4.04 4.58 25.69
C LEU A 20 3.08 3.39 25.78
N GLU A 21 3.27 2.37 24.95
CA GLU A 21 2.48 1.13 25.03
C GLU A 21 2.79 0.33 26.30
N VAL A 22 4.06 0.26 26.74
CA VAL A 22 4.41 -0.32 28.05
C VAL A 22 3.70 0.42 29.17
N TRP A 23 3.74 1.76 29.16
CA TRP A 23 3.03 2.58 30.13
C TRP A 23 1.53 2.29 30.12
N ARG A 24 0.93 2.18 28.92
CA ARG A 24 -0.49 1.88 28.74
C ARG A 24 -0.85 0.49 29.29
N THR A 25 0.01 -0.52 29.11
CA THR A 25 -0.13 -1.82 29.77
C THR A 25 -0.21 -1.68 31.29
N LEU A 26 0.67 -0.87 31.91
CA LEU A 26 0.66 -0.67 33.36
C LEU A 26 -0.64 -0.01 33.84
N VAL A 27 -1.18 0.93 33.07
CA VAL A 27 -2.49 1.56 33.36
C VAL A 27 -3.61 0.53 33.30
N PHE A 28 -3.65 -0.30 32.25
CA PHE A 28 -4.67 -1.35 32.11
C PHE A 28 -4.57 -2.44 33.18
N LEU A 29 -3.39 -2.70 33.72
CA LEU A 29 -3.20 -3.61 34.86
C LEU A 29 -3.61 -2.98 36.20
N GLY A 30 -3.96 -1.69 36.24
CA GLY A 30 -4.25 -0.96 37.48
C GLY A 30 -3.01 -0.62 38.31
N ILE A 31 -1.81 -0.81 37.76
CA ILE A 31 -0.53 -0.55 38.43
C ILE A 31 -0.17 0.93 38.35
N ALA A 32 -0.43 1.53 37.18
CA ALA A 32 -0.19 2.95 36.93
C ALA A 32 -1.51 3.71 36.78
N LYS A 33 -1.44 5.03 36.95
CA LYS A 33 -2.55 5.96 36.78
C LYS A 33 -2.19 6.94 35.68
N PHE A 34 -3.14 7.22 34.80
CA PHE A 34 -2.99 8.28 33.81
C PHE A 34 -3.89 9.45 34.19
N THR A 35 -3.33 10.64 34.30
CA THR A 35 -4.10 11.86 34.54
C THR A 35 -3.94 12.77 33.34
N PHE A 36 -5.04 13.09 32.67
CA PHE A 36 -5.03 14.06 31.58
C PHE A 36 -6.16 15.05 31.80
N VAL A 37 -5.79 16.33 31.87
CA VAL A 37 -6.70 17.46 32.14
C VAL A 37 -7.62 17.20 33.35
N GLY A 38 -7.02 16.87 34.49
CA GLY A 38 -7.73 16.75 35.77
C GLY A 38 -8.62 15.51 35.95
N ALA A 39 -8.81 14.69 34.90
CA ALA A 39 -9.47 13.40 35.00
C ALA A 39 -8.44 12.29 35.17
N GLU A 40 -8.54 11.53 36.27
CA GLU A 40 -7.73 10.34 36.50
C GLU A 40 -8.41 9.14 35.85
N VAL A 41 -7.69 8.48 34.96
CA VAL A 41 -8.05 7.17 34.41
C VAL A 41 -7.25 6.12 35.16
N SER A 42 -7.96 5.31 35.95
CA SER A 42 -7.43 4.13 36.61
C SER A 42 -8.49 3.03 36.65
N PHE A 43 -8.04 1.77 36.61
CA PHE A 43 -8.91 0.61 36.65
C PHE A 43 -8.71 -0.11 37.97
N LYS A 44 -9.82 -0.43 38.66
CA LYS A 44 -9.80 -1.20 39.90
C LYS A 44 -9.40 -2.66 39.65
N ASP A 45 -9.90 -3.23 38.56
CA ASP A 45 -9.63 -4.60 38.14
C ASP A 45 -8.82 -4.62 36.83
N PRO A 46 -7.81 -5.50 36.70
CA PRO A 46 -6.97 -5.57 35.50
C PRO A 46 -7.78 -5.83 34.22
N GLN A 47 -7.59 -4.99 33.22
CA GLN A 47 -8.16 -5.12 31.88
C GLN A 47 -7.24 -6.00 31.01
N TRP A 48 -7.20 -7.31 31.30
CA TRP A 48 -6.24 -8.23 30.69
C TRP A 48 -6.19 -8.20 29.16
N GLY A 49 -7.34 -8.14 28.50
CA GLY A 49 -7.40 -8.06 27.04
C GLY A 49 -6.66 -6.84 26.48
N GLN A 50 -6.88 -5.67 27.09
CA GLN A 50 -6.22 -4.42 26.70
C GLN A 50 -4.74 -4.39 27.12
N ALA A 51 -4.40 -4.92 28.30
CA ALA A 51 -3.03 -5.00 28.78
C ALA A 51 -2.15 -5.89 27.88
N ILE A 52 -2.66 -7.08 27.52
CA ILE A 52 -1.99 -8.02 26.60
C ILE A 52 -1.86 -7.40 25.21
N TRP A 53 -2.90 -6.72 24.74
CA TRP A 53 -2.83 -6.05 23.44
C TRP A 53 -1.79 -4.94 23.40
N ALA A 54 -1.79 -4.06 24.41
CA ALA A 54 -0.81 -2.98 24.53
C ALA A 54 0.64 -3.51 24.61
N ILE A 55 0.91 -4.59 25.36
CA ILE A 55 2.28 -5.10 25.47
C ILE A 55 2.76 -5.76 24.17
N ILE A 56 1.85 -6.36 23.39
CA ILE A 56 2.17 -6.85 22.04
C ILE A 56 2.53 -5.68 21.12
N LEU A 57 1.75 -4.59 21.15
CA LEU A 57 2.08 -3.39 20.39
C LEU A 57 3.41 -2.77 20.82
N ALA A 58 3.70 -2.76 22.12
CA ALA A 58 5.00 -2.33 22.65
C ALA A 58 6.16 -3.15 22.06
N ALA A 59 6.03 -4.48 22.07
CA ALA A 59 7.04 -5.38 21.52
C ALA A 59 7.25 -5.14 20.01
N ILE A 60 6.17 -4.93 19.26
CA ILE A 60 6.24 -4.61 17.82
C ILE A 60 6.97 -3.28 17.60
N TRP A 61 6.63 -2.25 18.37
CA TRP A 61 7.29 -0.94 18.25
C TRP A 61 8.78 -1.00 18.60
N PHE A 62 9.17 -1.77 19.62
CA PHE A 62 10.59 -1.99 19.94
C PHE A 62 11.32 -2.77 18.85
N TRP A 63 10.69 -3.81 18.29
CA TRP A 63 11.26 -4.56 17.17
C TRP A 63 11.46 -3.67 15.93
N ILE A 64 10.51 -2.77 15.67
CA ILE A 64 10.63 -1.80 14.58
C ILE A 64 11.66 -0.73 14.88
N ALA A 65 11.78 -0.27 16.13
CA ALA A 65 12.84 0.63 16.55
C ALA A 65 14.23 0.02 16.31
N GLU A 66 14.42 -1.25 16.64
CA GLU A 66 15.64 -2.00 16.32
C GLU A 66 15.85 -2.10 14.80
N GLY A 67 14.79 -2.39 14.05
CA GLY A 67 14.81 -2.42 12.59
C GLY A 67 15.25 -1.09 11.96
N PHE A 68 14.73 0.05 12.45
CA PHE A 68 15.14 1.39 12.04
C PHE A 68 16.59 1.68 12.44
N TRP A 69 16.97 1.33 13.67
CA TRP A 69 18.32 1.54 14.17
C TRP A 69 19.38 0.85 13.30
N ASN A 70 19.04 -0.33 12.78
CA ASN A 70 19.88 -1.15 11.92
C ASN A 70 19.60 -0.98 10.41
N VAL A 71 18.77 0.00 10.03
CA VAL A 71 18.44 0.33 8.63
C VAL A 71 18.01 -0.91 7.83
N ARG A 72 17.15 -1.74 8.41
CA ARG A 72 16.68 -2.99 7.79
C ARG A 72 15.50 -2.75 6.84
N ALA A 73 15.53 -3.34 5.65
CA ALA A 73 14.48 -3.11 4.64
C ALA A 73 13.07 -3.48 5.12
N TYR A 74 12.92 -4.54 5.93
CA TYR A 74 11.62 -4.93 6.49
C TYR A 74 11.02 -3.84 7.39
N ALA A 75 11.88 -3.09 8.10
CA ALA A 75 11.43 -2.10 9.08
C ALA A 75 10.76 -0.92 8.38
N TRP A 76 11.20 -0.60 7.16
CA TRP A 76 10.57 0.44 6.35
C TRP A 76 9.12 0.09 5.98
N SER A 77 8.90 -1.06 5.33
CA SER A 77 7.56 -1.46 4.89
C SER A 77 6.64 -1.81 6.06
N PHE A 78 7.16 -2.53 7.05
CA PHE A 78 6.38 -2.87 8.23
C PHE A 78 6.13 -1.64 9.12
N GLY A 79 7.07 -0.69 9.18
CA GLY A 79 6.91 0.59 9.86
C GLY A 79 5.75 1.41 9.28
N ILE A 80 5.59 1.43 7.95
CA ILE A 80 4.42 2.04 7.29
C ILE A 80 3.14 1.32 7.70
N PHE A 81 3.16 -0.02 7.62
CA PHE A 81 2.00 -0.84 7.97
C PHE A 81 1.56 -0.63 9.42
N ILE A 82 2.47 -0.75 10.39
CA ILE A 82 2.13 -0.61 11.81
C ILE A 82 1.69 0.81 12.14
N SER A 83 2.29 1.82 11.51
CA SER A 83 1.85 3.21 11.72
C SER A 83 0.43 3.43 11.20
N MET A 84 0.12 2.94 10.01
CA MET A 84 -1.23 2.99 9.46
C MET A 84 -2.22 2.21 10.32
N PHE A 85 -1.83 1.02 10.79
CA PHE A 85 -2.61 0.20 11.70
C PHE A 85 -2.92 0.94 13.00
N THR A 86 -1.91 1.54 13.66
CA THR A 86 -2.08 2.35 14.87
C THR A 86 -3.01 3.54 14.64
N LEU A 87 -2.90 4.24 13.51
CA LEU A 87 -3.79 5.35 13.17
C LEU A 87 -5.24 4.91 13.01
N ILE A 88 -5.48 3.83 12.25
CA ILE A 88 -6.83 3.32 11.99
C ILE A 88 -7.46 2.78 13.28
N PHE A 89 -6.73 1.96 14.03
CA PHE A 89 -7.25 1.38 15.27
C PHE A 89 -7.41 2.44 16.36
N GLY A 90 -6.49 3.40 16.47
CA GLY A 90 -6.64 4.54 17.38
C GLY A 90 -7.89 5.36 17.06
N PHE A 91 -8.14 5.64 15.77
CA PHE A 91 -9.36 6.32 15.33
C PHE A 91 -10.64 5.56 15.74
N PHE A 92 -10.70 4.26 15.48
CA PHE A 92 -11.86 3.45 15.88
C PHE A 92 -11.96 3.27 17.41
N ALA A 93 -10.85 3.24 18.13
CA ALA A 93 -10.84 3.18 19.58
C ALA A 93 -11.49 4.42 20.19
N VAL A 94 -11.18 5.62 19.67
CA VAL A 94 -11.82 6.88 20.09
C VAL A 94 -13.33 6.89 19.79
N LEU A 95 -13.76 6.35 18.63
CA LEU A 95 -15.18 6.28 18.29
C LEU A 95 -15.96 5.23 19.12
N GLY A 96 -15.27 4.20 19.59
CA GLY A 96 -15.85 3.14 20.39
C GLY A 96 -15.98 3.51 21.86
N THR A 97 -14.93 3.22 22.63
CA THR A 97 -14.97 3.31 24.09
C THR A 97 -13.74 3.99 24.70
N SER A 98 -12.74 4.33 23.90
CA SER A 98 -11.53 5.01 24.37
C SER A 98 -11.71 6.53 24.33
N THR A 99 -10.77 7.24 24.92
CA THR A 99 -10.76 8.70 24.95
C THR A 99 -9.74 9.26 23.95
N TRP A 100 -9.98 10.47 23.44
CA TRP A 100 -9.04 11.15 22.54
C TRP A 100 -7.65 11.31 23.19
N GLU A 101 -7.66 11.56 24.49
CA GLU A 101 -6.48 11.72 25.34
C GLU A 101 -5.62 10.46 25.39
N ALA A 102 -6.24 9.29 25.44
CA ALA A 102 -5.55 8.00 25.50
C ALA A 102 -4.92 7.61 24.16
N GLU A 103 -5.56 7.97 23.04
CA GLU A 103 -5.14 7.52 21.71
C GLU A 103 -4.31 8.58 20.94
N SER A 104 -4.46 9.87 21.26
CA SER A 104 -3.83 10.95 20.47
C SER A 104 -2.31 10.92 20.48
N ALA A 105 -1.66 10.57 21.59
CA ALA A 105 -0.21 10.49 21.68
C ALA A 105 0.39 9.38 20.79
N PRO A 106 -0.03 8.10 20.90
CA PRO A 106 0.46 7.05 19.99
C PRO A 106 0.05 7.31 18.54
N MET A 107 -1.15 7.85 18.29
CA MET A 107 -1.58 8.25 16.94
C MET A 107 -0.69 9.34 16.34
N LEU A 108 -0.31 10.37 17.09
CA LEU A 108 0.53 11.45 16.59
C LEU A 108 1.94 10.94 16.23
N ILE A 109 2.52 10.07 17.08
CA ILE A 109 3.83 9.46 16.79
C ILE A 109 3.73 8.58 15.55
N ALA A 110 2.69 7.74 15.44
CA ALA A 110 2.44 6.93 14.26
C ALA A 110 2.26 7.79 12.99
N LEU A 111 1.56 8.93 13.09
CA LEU A 111 1.37 9.87 11.98
C LEU A 111 2.70 10.41 11.46
N ILE A 112 3.58 10.86 12.38
CA ILE A 112 4.90 11.39 12.04
C ILE A 112 5.76 10.30 11.38
N ILE A 113 5.80 9.10 11.96
CA ILE A 113 6.54 7.96 11.41
C ILE A 113 6.01 7.58 10.03
N PHE A 114 4.69 7.48 9.88
CA PHE A 114 4.05 7.15 8.61
C PHE A 114 4.45 8.13 7.50
N PHE A 115 4.28 9.43 7.74
CA PHE A 115 4.65 10.43 6.73
C PHE A 115 6.14 10.41 6.42
N TYR A 116 6.99 10.28 7.44
CA TYR A 116 8.42 10.26 7.24
C TYR A 116 8.88 9.05 6.39
N LEU A 117 8.35 7.85 6.63
CA LEU A 117 8.68 6.65 5.86
C LEU A 117 8.21 6.68 4.40
N ASN A 118 7.18 7.48 4.10
CA ASN A 118 6.67 7.66 2.74
C ASN A 118 7.52 8.64 1.90
N TYR A 119 8.54 9.30 2.48
CA TYR A 119 9.47 10.10 1.68
C TYR A 119 10.34 9.18 0.81
N PRO A 120 10.46 9.44 -0.51
CA PRO A 120 11.24 8.59 -1.43
C PRO A 120 12.72 8.44 -1.02
N GLY A 121 13.31 9.46 -0.40
CA GLY A 121 14.68 9.39 0.10
C GLY A 121 14.86 8.37 1.23
N VAL A 122 13.85 8.20 2.08
CA VAL A 122 13.90 7.27 3.22
C VAL A 122 13.88 5.84 2.71
N GLN A 123 12.95 5.49 1.82
CA GLN A 123 12.90 4.17 1.18
C GLN A 123 14.24 3.80 0.53
N LYS A 124 14.83 4.72 -0.24
CA LYS A 124 16.13 4.50 -0.91
C LYS A 124 17.21 4.11 0.08
N HIS A 125 17.31 4.80 1.22
CA HIS A 125 18.31 4.46 2.23
C HIS A 125 18.16 3.04 2.78
N PHE A 126 16.93 2.59 3.05
CA PHE A 126 16.69 1.23 3.53
C PHE A 126 17.03 0.17 2.46
N VAL A 127 16.63 0.41 1.22
CA VAL A 127 16.91 -0.51 0.11
C VAL A 127 18.40 -0.56 -0.21
N GLU A 128 19.06 0.60 -0.33
CA GLU A 128 20.51 0.69 -0.63
C GLU A 128 21.35 0.01 0.46
N HIS A 129 20.98 0.19 1.73
CA HIS A 129 21.66 -0.48 2.83
C HIS A 129 21.50 -2.01 2.74
N GLU A 130 20.30 -2.52 2.49
CA GLU A 130 20.07 -3.97 2.34
C GLU A 130 20.84 -4.54 1.12
N MET A 131 20.87 -3.80 0.00
CA MET A 131 21.65 -4.16 -1.20
C MET A 131 23.16 -4.23 -0.94
N ALA A 132 23.66 -3.40 -0.01
CA ALA A 132 25.06 -3.39 0.37
C ALA A 132 25.45 -4.64 1.19
N LEU A 133 24.49 -5.25 1.90
CA LEU A 133 24.69 -6.47 2.68
C LEU A 133 24.75 -7.75 1.81
N LEU A 134 24.28 -7.67 0.56
CA LEU A 134 24.26 -8.81 -0.34
C LEU A 134 25.67 -9.20 -0.80
N THR A 135 25.87 -10.51 -0.99
CA THR A 135 27.09 -11.02 -1.63
C THR A 135 27.14 -10.57 -3.09
N PRO A 136 28.34 -10.52 -3.71
CA PRO A 136 28.47 -10.16 -5.12
C PRO A 136 27.64 -11.06 -6.06
N GLU A 137 27.58 -12.35 -5.76
CA GLU A 137 26.77 -13.33 -6.51
C GLU A 137 25.28 -13.04 -6.41
N GLN A 138 24.77 -12.74 -5.20
CA GLN A 138 23.37 -12.36 -4.99
C GLN A 138 23.02 -11.07 -5.73
N ARG A 139 23.94 -10.09 -5.74
CA ARG A 139 23.75 -8.82 -6.45
C ARG A 139 23.68 -9.03 -7.96
N ALA A 140 24.54 -9.88 -8.52
CA ALA A 140 24.50 -10.24 -9.94
C ALA A 140 23.19 -10.96 -10.32
N ALA A 141 22.75 -11.91 -9.49
CA ALA A 141 21.49 -12.62 -9.70
C ALA A 141 20.28 -11.66 -9.71
N MET A 142 20.23 -10.70 -8.76
CA MET A 142 19.15 -9.72 -8.75
C MET A 142 19.20 -8.73 -9.93
N ALA A 143 20.39 -8.33 -10.37
CA ALA A 143 20.54 -7.49 -11.56
C ALA A 143 20.01 -8.21 -12.81
N GLN A 144 20.25 -9.52 -12.93
CA GLN A 144 19.72 -10.33 -14.02
C GLN A 144 18.18 -10.41 -13.97
N VAL A 145 17.60 -10.62 -12.79
CA VAL A 145 16.14 -10.62 -12.59
C VAL A 145 15.53 -9.26 -12.93
N GLN A 146 16.15 -8.15 -12.51
CA GLN A 146 15.66 -6.81 -12.86
C GLN A 146 15.74 -6.54 -14.36
N ALA A 147 16.83 -6.94 -15.02
CA ALA A 147 16.97 -6.81 -16.47
C ALA A 147 15.89 -7.62 -17.22
N ALA A 148 15.61 -8.85 -16.78
CA ALA A 148 14.55 -9.69 -17.34
C ALA A 148 13.16 -9.06 -17.14
N ASN A 149 12.86 -8.53 -15.95
CA ASN A 149 11.60 -7.86 -15.66
C ASN A 149 11.42 -6.59 -16.51
N ALA A 150 12.48 -5.80 -16.69
CA ALA A 150 12.45 -4.62 -17.54
C ALA A 150 12.25 -4.97 -19.02
N ALA A 151 12.88 -6.05 -19.51
CA ALA A 151 12.67 -6.55 -20.87
C ALA A 151 11.22 -7.03 -21.08
N ALA A 152 10.67 -7.79 -20.12
CA ALA A 152 9.29 -8.23 -20.15
C ALA A 152 8.30 -7.05 -20.15
N ALA A 153 8.52 -6.04 -19.30
CA ALA A 153 7.70 -4.84 -19.26
C ALA A 153 7.72 -4.06 -20.60
N ARG A 154 8.90 -3.95 -21.25
CA ARG A 154 9.01 -3.34 -22.60
C ARG A 154 8.29 -4.15 -23.67
N ALA A 155 8.36 -5.48 -23.62
CA ALA A 155 7.65 -6.35 -24.54
C ALA A 155 6.13 -6.21 -24.41
N MET A 156 5.61 -6.11 -23.18
CA MET A 156 4.18 -5.87 -22.92
C MET A 156 3.71 -4.47 -23.31
N ALA A 157 4.60 -3.46 -23.27
CA ALA A 157 4.30 -2.09 -23.65
C ALA A 157 4.35 -1.83 -25.18
N THR A 158 4.89 -2.77 -25.97
CA THR A 158 4.94 -2.63 -27.43
C THR A 158 3.58 -3.03 -28.02
N PRO A 159 2.83 -2.14 -28.68
CA PRO A 159 1.57 -2.50 -29.34
C PRO A 159 1.85 -3.58 -30.38
N ALA A 160 0.93 -4.55 -30.52
CA ALA A 160 0.99 -5.51 -31.60
C ALA A 160 1.16 -4.76 -32.94
N PRO A 161 2.10 -5.18 -33.82
CA PRO A 161 2.25 -4.54 -35.12
C PRO A 161 0.88 -4.54 -35.82
N ALA A 162 0.43 -3.37 -36.25
CA ALA A 162 -0.83 -3.23 -36.98
C ALA A 162 -0.81 -4.26 -38.11
N ALA A 163 -1.81 -5.15 -38.12
CA ALA A 163 -1.93 -6.15 -39.16
C ALA A 163 -1.87 -5.44 -40.51
N THR A 164 -0.90 -5.80 -41.34
CA THR A 164 -0.78 -5.30 -42.71
C THR A 164 -2.17 -5.46 -43.35
N PRO A 165 -2.80 -4.40 -43.88
CA PRO A 165 -4.10 -4.52 -44.52
C PRO A 165 -4.03 -5.63 -45.55
N ALA A 166 -4.93 -6.60 -45.45
CA ALA A 166 -5.00 -7.68 -46.44
C ALA A 166 -5.13 -7.05 -47.84
N PRO A 167 -4.39 -7.53 -48.84
CA PRO A 167 -4.48 -6.99 -50.20
C PRO A 167 -5.94 -7.02 -50.65
N ALA A 168 -6.42 -5.87 -51.16
CA ALA A 168 -7.81 -5.68 -51.54
C ALA A 168 -8.28 -6.81 -52.46
N ALA A 169 -9.35 -7.50 -52.06
CA ALA A 169 -9.94 -8.55 -52.88
C ALA A 169 -10.35 -7.96 -54.24
N ALA A 170 -9.96 -8.65 -55.32
CA ALA A 170 -10.31 -8.23 -56.67
C ALA A 170 -11.84 -8.12 -56.83
N PRO A 171 -12.34 -7.12 -57.58
CA PRO A 171 -13.78 -6.90 -57.73
C PRO A 171 -14.45 -8.12 -58.37
N THR A 172 -15.53 -8.58 -57.75
CA THR A 172 -16.38 -9.64 -58.30
C THR A 172 -17.10 -9.15 -59.57
N PRO A 173 -17.17 -9.97 -60.63
CA PRO A 173 -17.86 -9.58 -61.87
C PRO A 173 -19.37 -9.43 -61.61
N THR A 174 -19.92 -8.33 -62.12
CA THR A 174 -21.34 -7.97 -61.99
C THR A 174 -22.25 -9.01 -62.67
N PRO A 175 -23.28 -9.53 -62.00
CA PRO A 175 -24.24 -10.43 -62.64
C PRO A 175 -25.02 -9.73 -63.76
N PRO A 176 -25.34 -10.43 -64.87
CA PRO A 176 -26.10 -9.85 -65.97
C PRO A 176 -27.54 -9.54 -65.57
N ALA A 177 -28.04 -8.40 -66.06
CA ALA A 177 -29.39 -7.92 -65.77
C ALA A 177 -30.48 -8.86 -66.34
N PRO A 178 -31.58 -9.10 -65.59
CA PRO A 178 -32.68 -9.91 -66.07
C PRO A 178 -33.46 -9.23 -67.20
N PRO A 179 -34.04 -10.02 -68.14
CA PRO A 179 -34.75 -9.49 -69.30
C PRO A 179 -36.06 -8.78 -68.94
N ALA A 180 -36.36 -7.70 -69.66
CA ALA A 180 -37.55 -6.89 -69.45
C ALA A 180 -38.85 -7.65 -69.78
N PRO A 181 -39.93 -7.45 -69.00
CA PRO A 181 -41.22 -8.06 -69.27
C PRO A 181 -41.90 -7.47 -70.53
N PRO A 182 -42.72 -8.26 -71.25
CA PRO A 182 -43.40 -7.82 -72.46
C PRO A 182 -44.50 -6.79 -72.16
N ALA A 183 -44.63 -5.81 -73.06
CA ALA A 183 -45.59 -4.72 -72.97
C ALA A 183 -47.02 -5.21 -73.17
N ASP A 184 -47.89 -4.90 -72.21
CA ASP A 184 -49.33 -5.15 -72.25
C ASP A 184 -50.01 -4.08 -73.11
N THR A 185 -50.42 -4.45 -74.32
CA THR A 185 -51.21 -3.60 -75.21
C THR A 185 -52.69 -3.82 -74.90
N GLY A 186 -53.25 -2.95 -74.05
CA GLY A 186 -54.67 -2.95 -73.76
C GLY A 186 -55.53 -2.66 -75.00
N GLU A 187 -56.72 -3.28 -75.03
CA GLU A 187 -57.80 -2.97 -75.98
C GLU A 187 -59.09 -2.69 -75.19
N PRO A 188 -59.76 -1.53 -75.40
CA PRO A 188 -61.02 -1.20 -74.73
C PRO A 188 -62.22 -1.29 -75.70
N THR A 189 -63.22 -2.09 -75.38
CA THR A 189 -64.58 -2.06 -75.98
C THR A 189 -65.56 -2.60 -74.93
N GLY A 190 -66.72 -2.03 -74.57
CA GLY A 190 -67.57 -1.01 -75.17
C GLY A 190 -69.00 -1.57 -75.37
N GLY A 191 -69.99 -1.06 -74.64
CA GLY A 191 -71.45 -1.16 -74.90
C GLY A 191 -72.13 -2.50 -74.57
N ALA A 192 -73.38 -2.60 -74.13
CA ALA A 192 -74.49 -1.65 -73.96
C ALA A 192 -75.43 -2.18 -72.86
#